data_AF-K9AJN8-F1
#
_entry.id   AF-K9AJN8-F1
#
_cell.length_a   1.000
_cell.length_b   1.000
_cell.length_c   1.000
_cell.angle_alpha   90.00
_cell.angle_beta   90.00
_cell.angle_gamma   90.00
#
_symmetry.space_group_name_H-M   'P 1'
#
loop_
_entity.id
_entity.type
_entity.pdbx_description
1 polymer ?
#
loop_
_entity_poly.entity_id
_entity_poly.type
_entity_poly.pdbx_seq_one_letter_code
_entity_poly.pdbx_strand_id
1 'polypeptide(L)'
;MNPYEAYMKEIAKPMREELVQNNFKSLETKEDVSTYMNHVGEDETTFVVINSTCGCAAGLARPAAVTVAEQNDKKPDHKVTVFAGQDKEATEEMRNFIQQVPSSPSFALFKGQNLVHFIPREHIEGRDIQDICMDIKEAFDTHCS
;
A
#
# COMPACT_ATOMS: atom_id res chain seq x y z
N MET A 1 -4.36 -21.50 -15.72
CA MET A 1 -4.91 -20.89 -14.50
C MET A 1 -5.91 -21.86 -13.92
N ASN A 2 -5.70 -22.27 -12.67
CA ASN A 2 -6.60 -23.18 -11.95
C ASN A 2 -7.97 -22.48 -11.76
N PRO A 3 -9.12 -23.17 -11.90
CA PRO A 3 -10.45 -22.60 -11.61
C PRO A 3 -10.54 -21.88 -10.26
N TYR A 4 -9.84 -22.37 -9.24
CA TYR A 4 -9.75 -21.71 -7.94
C TYR A 4 -9.05 -20.35 -8.02
N GLU A 5 -7.95 -20.26 -8.77
CA GLU A 5 -7.22 -19.00 -8.98
C GLU A 5 -8.07 -17.98 -9.74
N ALA A 6 -8.82 -18.44 -10.75
CA ALA A 6 -9.74 -17.60 -11.51
C ALA A 6 -10.83 -17.01 -10.60
N TYR A 7 -11.42 -17.84 -9.74
CA TYR A 7 -12.43 -17.43 -8.77
C TYR A 7 -11.87 -16.43 -7.74
N MET A 8 -10.67 -16.68 -7.21
CA MET A 8 -10.02 -15.76 -6.26
C MET A 8 -9.71 -14.40 -6.91
N LYS A 9 -9.32 -14.38 -8.19
CA LYS A 9 -9.11 -13.13 -8.93
C LYS A 9 -10.40 -12.31 -9.07
N GLU A 10 -11.52 -12.95 -9.36
CA GLU A 10 -12.83 -12.27 -9.44
C GLU A 10 -13.24 -11.68 -8.07
N ILE A 11 -13.00 -12.40 -6.97
CA ILE A 11 -13.26 -11.89 -5.62
C ILE A 11 -12.35 -10.70 -5.27
N ALA A 12 -11.08 -10.76 -5.65
CA ALA A 12 -10.10 -9.73 -5.32
C ALA A 12 -10.27 -8.45 -6.15
N LYS A 13 -10.93 -8.54 -7.32
CA LYS A 13 -11.14 -7.43 -8.24
C LYS A 13 -11.73 -6.17 -7.57
N PRO A 14 -12.88 -6.21 -6.87
CA PRO A 14 -13.41 -5.02 -6.21
C PRO A 14 -12.48 -4.46 -5.13
N MET A 15 -11.72 -5.32 -4.44
CA MET A 15 -10.77 -4.91 -3.40
C MET A 15 -9.55 -4.19 -3.99
N ARG A 16 -9.17 -4.51 -5.23
CA ARG A 16 -8.14 -3.80 -5.99
C ARG A 16 -8.68 -2.48 -6.54
N GLU A 17 -9.88 -2.51 -7.10
CA GLU A 17 -10.55 -1.34 -7.69
C GLU A 17 -10.73 -0.20 -6.69
N GLU A 18 -10.99 -0.51 -5.40
CA GLU A 18 -11.10 0.50 -4.34
C GLU A 18 -9.86 1.41 -4.24
N LEU A 19 -8.65 0.88 -4.47
CA LEU A 19 -7.42 1.67 -4.50
C LEU A 19 -7.15 2.26 -5.89
N VAL A 20 -7.34 1.48 -6.96
CA VAL A 20 -7.06 1.93 -8.33
C VAL A 20 -7.95 3.10 -8.75
N GLN A 21 -9.23 3.09 -8.39
CA GLN A 21 -10.16 4.20 -8.64
C GLN A 21 -9.75 5.48 -7.89
N ASN A 22 -8.95 5.35 -6.83
CA ASN A 22 -8.40 6.45 -6.04
C ASN A 22 -6.94 6.77 -6.40
N ASN A 23 -6.55 6.46 -7.64
CA ASN A 23 -5.25 6.77 -8.25
C ASN A 23 -4.05 6.09 -7.57
N PHE A 24 -4.24 4.89 -6.99
CA PHE A 24 -3.12 4.02 -6.64
C PHE A 24 -2.76 3.14 -7.83
N LYS A 25 -1.51 3.22 -8.29
CA LYS A 25 -0.99 2.33 -9.33
C LYS A 25 -0.83 0.91 -8.77
N SER A 26 -1.51 -0.05 -9.39
CA SER A 26 -1.39 -1.48 -9.08
C SER A 26 -0.06 -2.01 -9.64
N LEU A 27 0.79 -2.59 -8.79
CA LEU A 27 2.02 -3.28 -9.18
C LEU A 27 1.79 -4.78 -8.98
N GLU A 28 1.64 -5.53 -10.08
CA GLU A 28 1.08 -6.88 -10.05
C GLU A 28 2.13 -7.97 -10.29
N THR A 29 3.28 -7.59 -10.85
CA THR A 29 4.42 -8.48 -11.08
C THR A 29 5.65 -8.05 -10.29
N LYS A 30 6.60 -8.97 -10.13
CA LYS A 30 7.92 -8.66 -9.57
C LYS A 30 8.60 -7.55 -10.37
N GLU A 31 8.56 -7.67 -11.70
CA GLU A 31 9.16 -6.72 -12.63
C GLU A 31 8.53 -5.33 -12.52
N ASP A 32 7.21 -5.23 -12.31
CA ASP A 32 6.54 -3.94 -12.09
C ASP A 32 7.10 -3.24 -10.85
N VAL A 33 7.32 -4.00 -9.76
CA VAL A 33 7.86 -3.46 -8.51
C VAL A 33 9.32 -3.07 -8.66
N SER A 34 10.18 -3.96 -9.16
CA SER A 34 11.61 -3.66 -9.34
C SER A 34 11.80 -2.50 -10.32
N THR A 35 11.02 -2.45 -11.41
CA THR A 35 11.07 -1.33 -12.37
C THR A 35 10.63 -0.05 -11.70
N TYR A 36 9.50 -0.04 -10.98
CA TYR A 36 9.02 1.14 -10.29
C TYR A 36 10.04 1.68 -9.28
N MET A 37 10.51 0.83 -8.37
CA MET A 37 11.43 1.24 -7.29
C MET A 37 12.80 1.69 -7.81
N ASN A 38 13.27 1.18 -8.95
CA ASN A 38 14.55 1.61 -9.53
C ASN A 38 14.46 2.90 -10.35
N HIS A 39 13.26 3.35 -10.73
CA HIS A 39 13.06 4.55 -11.55
C HIS A 39 12.46 5.73 -10.80
N VAL A 40 11.96 5.54 -9.57
CA VAL A 40 11.50 6.64 -8.72
C VAL A 40 12.64 7.61 -8.44
N GLY A 41 12.38 8.91 -8.54
CA GLY A 41 13.39 9.94 -8.25
C GLY A 41 13.84 9.89 -6.79
N GLU A 42 15.12 10.17 -6.53
CA GLU A 42 15.69 10.11 -5.17
C GLU A 42 14.98 11.03 -4.17
N ASP A 43 14.43 12.15 -4.66
CA ASP A 43 13.70 13.11 -3.84
C ASP A 43 12.18 12.91 -3.83
N GLU A 44 11.65 12.01 -4.66
CA GLU A 44 10.21 11.74 -4.75
C GLU A 44 9.74 10.81 -3.65
N THR A 45 8.51 11.02 -3.18
CA THR A 45 7.89 10.24 -2.12
C THR A 45 6.86 9.26 -2.66
N THR A 46 6.91 8.01 -2.19
CA THR A 46 5.96 6.96 -2.58
C THR A 46 5.22 6.42 -1.37
N PHE A 47 3.90 6.52 -1.39
CA PHE A 47 3.04 5.81 -0.46
C PHE A 47 2.59 4.47 -1.05
N VAL A 48 2.97 3.40 -0.36
CA VAL A 48 2.69 2.01 -0.74
C VAL A 48 1.65 1.43 0.20
N VAL A 49 0.54 0.94 -0.37
CA VAL A 49 -0.46 0.14 0.35
C VAL A 49 -0.23 -1.33 0.04
N ILE A 50 0.16 -2.11 1.06
CA ILE A 50 0.22 -3.57 0.96
C ILE A 50 -1.20 -4.09 1.23
N ASN A 51 -2.00 -4.24 0.17
CA ASN A 51 -3.41 -4.61 0.25
C ASN A 51 -3.59 -6.08 0.65
N SER A 52 -4.80 -6.44 1.09
CA SER A 52 -5.15 -7.78 1.58
C SER A 52 -6.64 -8.04 1.43
N THR A 53 -7.03 -9.32 1.41
CA THR A 53 -8.44 -9.74 1.45
C THR A 53 -9.04 -9.75 2.86
N CYS A 54 -8.26 -9.46 3.92
CA CYS A 54 -8.80 -9.45 5.29
C CYS A 54 -9.86 -8.37 5.52
N GLY A 55 -10.76 -8.61 6.48
CA GLY A 55 -11.76 -7.61 6.89
C GLY A 55 -11.13 -6.30 7.38
N CYS A 56 -9.96 -6.37 8.04
CA CYS A 56 -9.17 -5.21 8.42
C CYS A 56 -8.77 -4.30 7.24
N ALA A 57 -8.50 -4.89 6.07
CA ALA A 57 -8.13 -4.12 4.89
C ALA A 57 -9.34 -3.36 4.32
N ALA A 58 -10.51 -4.02 4.34
CA ALA A 58 -11.76 -3.46 3.83
C ALA A 58 -12.36 -2.40 4.75
N GLY A 59 -12.38 -2.63 6.06
CA GLY A 59 -13.02 -1.72 7.01
C GLY A 59 -12.14 -0.57 7.47
N LEU A 60 -10.81 -0.72 7.39
CA LEU A 60 -9.86 0.21 8.01
C LEU A 60 -8.80 0.68 7.01
N ALA A 61 -7.99 -0.23 6.49
CA ALA A 61 -6.75 0.16 5.80
C ALA A 61 -7.01 0.93 4.48
N ARG A 62 -7.84 0.39 3.58
CA ARG A 62 -8.11 1.06 2.29
C ARG A 62 -8.88 2.37 2.48
N PRO A 63 -9.95 2.43 3.29
CA PRO A 63 -10.64 3.69 3.57
C PRO A 63 -9.73 4.77 4.16
N ALA A 64 -8.87 4.42 5.13
CA ALA A 64 -7.92 5.36 5.73
C ALA A 64 -6.88 5.87 4.71
N ALA A 65 -6.28 4.94 3.96
CA ALA A 65 -5.30 5.26 2.91
C ALA A 65 -5.88 6.20 1.85
N VAL A 66 -7.08 5.91 1.34
CA VAL A 66 -7.76 6.75 0.34
C VAL A 66 -8.07 8.13 0.92
N THR A 67 -8.67 8.18 2.10
CA THR A 67 -9.09 9.42 2.75
C THR A 67 -7.90 10.36 2.95
N VAL A 68 -6.81 9.87 3.54
CA VAL A 68 -5.64 10.74 3.83
C VAL A 68 -4.91 11.13 2.55
N ALA A 69 -4.76 10.21 1.59
CA ALA A 69 -4.16 10.51 0.30
C ALA A 69 -4.93 11.55 -0.52
N GLU A 70 -6.25 11.65 -0.32
CA GLU A 70 -7.08 12.65 -0.99
C GLU A 70 -7.14 13.99 -0.22
N GLN A 71 -7.20 13.94 1.11
CA GLN A 71 -7.57 15.11 1.92
C GLN A 71 -6.40 15.80 2.61
N ASN A 72 -5.25 15.13 2.82
CA ASN A 72 -4.14 15.78 3.52
C ASN A 72 -3.50 16.88 2.67
N ASP A 73 -3.05 17.97 3.30
CA ASP A 73 -2.42 19.08 2.59
C ASP A 73 -1.11 18.66 1.93
N LYS A 74 -0.27 17.91 2.66
CA LYS A 74 0.96 17.31 2.13
C LYS A 74 0.68 15.90 1.64
N LYS A 75 1.11 15.58 0.43
CA LYS A 75 0.79 14.31 -0.22
C LYS A 75 2.05 13.68 -0.80
N PRO A 76 2.11 12.34 -0.87
CA PRO A 76 3.17 11.66 -1.60
C PRO A 76 3.07 11.98 -3.09
N ASP A 77 4.21 12.08 -3.75
CA ASP A 77 4.29 12.26 -5.22
C ASP A 77 3.64 11.09 -5.95
N HIS A 78 3.82 9.90 -5.41
CA HIS A 78 3.32 8.65 -5.98
C HIS A 78 2.52 7.82 -4.98
N LYS A 79 1.51 7.14 -5.50
CA LYS A 79 0.68 6.20 -4.76
C LYS A 79 0.65 4.86 -5.49
N VAL A 80 1.06 3.81 -4.81
CA VAL A 80 1.11 2.46 -5.40
C VAL A 80 0.55 1.42 -4.45
N THR A 81 0.19 0.25 -4.99
CA THR A 81 -0.30 -0.86 -4.19
C THR A 81 0.19 -2.20 -4.74
N VAL A 82 0.50 -3.12 -3.84
CA VAL A 82 0.71 -4.54 -4.11
C VAL A 82 -0.34 -5.34 -3.35
N PHE A 83 -0.80 -6.48 -3.89
CA PHE A 83 -1.90 -7.24 -3.30
C PHE A 83 -1.40 -8.54 -2.64
N ALA A 84 -1.24 -8.52 -1.32
CA ALA A 84 -0.76 -9.68 -0.58
C ALA A 84 -1.68 -10.90 -0.73
N GLY A 85 -1.09 -12.03 -1.13
CA GLY A 85 -1.80 -13.30 -1.35
C GLY A 85 -2.37 -13.48 -2.76
N GLN A 86 -2.62 -12.38 -3.50
CA GLN A 86 -3.04 -12.42 -4.90
C GLN A 86 -1.82 -12.26 -5.83
N ASP A 87 -1.05 -11.18 -5.64
CA ASP A 87 0.15 -10.85 -6.41
C ASP A 87 1.38 -11.18 -5.55
N LYS A 88 1.61 -12.49 -5.33
CA LYS A 88 2.58 -12.98 -4.34
C LYS A 88 4.00 -12.49 -4.63
N GLU A 89 4.45 -12.62 -5.88
CA GLU A 89 5.80 -12.23 -6.29
C GLU A 89 6.01 -10.71 -6.22
N ALA A 90 5.02 -9.92 -6.64
CA ALA A 90 5.06 -8.46 -6.50
C ALA A 90 5.13 -8.04 -5.02
N THR A 91 4.31 -8.67 -4.18
CA THR A 91 4.30 -8.37 -2.73
C THR A 91 5.61 -8.75 -2.06
N GLU A 92 6.18 -9.90 -2.42
CA GLU A 92 7.48 -10.35 -1.90
C GLU A 92 8.61 -9.42 -2.35
N GLU A 93 8.61 -9.00 -3.61
CA GLU A 93 9.58 -8.03 -4.12
C GLU A 93 9.49 -6.70 -3.38
N MET A 94 8.27 -6.17 -3.18
CA MET A 94 8.07 -4.93 -2.43
C MET A 94 8.58 -5.07 -0.97
N ARG A 95 8.40 -6.24 -0.35
CA ARG A 95 8.92 -6.52 0.99
C ARG A 95 10.44 -6.54 1.06
N ASN A 96 11.13 -6.92 -0.02
CA ASN A 96 12.59 -6.86 -0.09
C ASN A 96 13.12 -5.41 -0.03
N PHE A 97 12.34 -4.43 -0.53
CA PHE A 97 12.63 -3.00 -0.35
C PHE A 97 12.24 -2.50 1.04
N ILE A 98 11.14 -2.99 1.62
CA ILE A 98 10.65 -2.56 2.95
C ILE A 98 11.56 -3.08 4.07
N GLN A 99 12.03 -4.33 4.02
CA GLN A 99 12.93 -4.93 5.03
C GLN A 99 12.40 -4.88 6.49
N GLN A 100 11.07 -4.81 6.66
CA GLN A 100 10.39 -4.91 7.96
C GLN A 100 9.70 -6.25 8.10
N VAL A 101 9.27 -6.59 9.32
CA VAL A 101 8.49 -7.80 9.58
C VAL A 101 7.25 -7.83 8.68
N PRO A 102 7.11 -8.83 7.79
CA PRO A 102 6.02 -8.86 6.83
C PRO A 102 4.64 -8.96 7.51
N SER A 103 3.75 -8.04 7.17
CA SER A 103 2.34 -8.10 7.57
C SER A 103 1.43 -7.65 6.42
N SER A 104 0.12 -7.88 6.55
CA SER A 104 -0.89 -7.30 5.64
C SER A 104 -2.28 -7.21 6.31
N PRO A 105 -3.02 -6.11 6.12
CA PRO A 105 -2.63 -4.88 5.44
C PRO A 105 -1.53 -4.14 6.20
N SER A 106 -0.73 -3.38 5.48
CA SER A 106 0.29 -2.49 6.05
C SER A 106 0.58 -1.35 5.09
N PHE A 107 1.22 -0.30 5.59
CA PHE A 107 1.62 0.86 4.79
C PHE A 107 3.11 1.09 4.84
N ALA A 108 3.70 1.54 3.73
CA ALA A 108 5.07 2.01 3.68
C ALA A 108 5.13 3.37 2.99
N LEU A 109 5.96 4.26 3.52
CA LEU A 109 6.30 5.53 2.87
C LEU A 109 7.79 5.50 2.55
N PHE A 110 8.10 5.77 1.29
CA PHE A 110 9.47 5.85 0.79
C PHE A 110 9.79 7.27 0.37
N LYS A 111 11.07 7.65 0.47
CA LYS A 111 11.69 8.76 -0.25
C LYS A 111 12.80 8.18 -1.14
N GLY A 112 12.63 8.24 -2.46
CA GLY A 112 13.38 7.42 -3.40
C GLY A 112 13.21 5.94 -3.08
N GLN A 113 14.31 5.23 -2.86
CA GLN A 113 14.31 3.83 -2.40
C GLN A 113 14.42 3.67 -0.88
N ASN A 114 14.54 4.77 -0.12
CA ASN A 114 14.71 4.71 1.32
C ASN A 114 13.34 4.63 2.00
N LEU A 115 13.12 3.59 2.80
CA LEU A 115 11.95 3.50 3.66
C LEU A 115 12.06 4.57 4.77
N VAL A 116 11.12 5.52 4.80
CA VAL A 116 11.10 6.60 5.79
C VAL A 116 10.03 6.39 6.88
N HIS A 117 8.97 5.64 6.57
CA HIS A 117 7.95 5.30 7.55
C HIS A 117 7.27 3.97 7.23
N PHE A 118 6.85 3.21 8.25
CA PHE A 118 6.17 1.93 8.09
C PHE A 118 5.12 1.71 9.16
N ILE A 119 3.90 1.33 8.74
CA ILE A 119 2.77 1.04 9.62
C ILE A 119 2.40 -0.44 9.44
N PRO A 120 2.83 -1.34 10.34
CA PRO A 120 2.48 -2.75 10.31
C PRO A 120 1.00 -3.01 10.64
N ARG A 121 0.52 -4.21 10.33
CA ARG A 121 -0.87 -4.64 10.61
C ARG A 121 -1.30 -4.43 12.06
N GLU A 122 -0.41 -4.66 13.03
CA GLU A 122 -0.69 -4.48 14.47
C GLU A 122 -1.06 -3.04 14.85
N HIS A 123 -0.68 -2.06 14.03
CA HIS A 123 -1.09 -0.66 14.16
C HIS A 123 -2.34 -0.32 13.32
N ILE A 124 -3.00 -1.32 12.74
CA ILE A 124 -4.23 -1.16 11.92
C ILE A 124 -5.35 -2.01 12.52
N GLU A 125 -5.08 -3.28 12.80
CA GLU A 125 -6.09 -4.24 13.25
C GLU A 125 -6.64 -3.89 14.63
N GLY A 126 -7.98 -3.81 14.73
CA GLY A 126 -8.66 -3.54 15.99
C GLY A 126 -8.61 -2.08 16.47
N ARG A 127 -8.06 -1.17 15.67
CA ARG A 127 -7.98 0.27 15.98
C ARG A 127 -9.11 1.07 15.38
N ASP A 128 -9.29 2.28 15.92
CA ASP A 128 -10.18 3.28 15.32
C ASP A 128 -9.60 3.78 14.00
N ILE A 129 -10.46 3.96 12.99
CA ILE A 129 -10.04 4.44 11.67
C ILE A 129 -9.45 5.85 11.73
N GLN A 130 -9.92 6.71 12.64
CA GLN A 130 -9.39 8.07 12.79
C GLN A 130 -7.94 8.05 13.27
N ASP A 131 -7.60 7.14 14.18
CA ASP A 131 -6.22 6.99 14.64
C ASP A 131 -5.31 6.53 13.50
N ILE A 132 -5.77 5.61 12.65
CA ILE A 132 -5.02 5.13 11.48
C ILE A 132 -4.84 6.28 10.48
N CYS A 133 -5.88 7.09 10.25
CA CYS A 133 -5.78 8.29 9.42
C CYS A 133 -4.75 9.28 9.99
N MET A 134 -4.73 9.49 11.30
CA MET A 134 -3.75 10.36 11.96
C MET A 134 -2.32 9.85 11.78
N ASP A 135 -2.08 8.54 11.93
CA ASP A 135 -0.74 7.97 11.72
C ASP A 135 -0.25 8.18 10.27
N ILE A 136 -1.10 7.95 9.27
CA ILE A 136 -0.76 8.19 7.86
C ILE A 136 -0.52 9.69 7.62
N LYS A 137 -1.36 10.55 8.21
CA LYS A 137 -1.27 12.00 8.11
C LYS A 137 0.07 12.49 8.67
N GLU A 138 0.46 12.05 9.87
CA GLU A 138 1.71 12.43 10.51
C GLU A 138 2.93 12.00 9.66
N ALA A 139 2.87 10.82 9.06
CA ALA A 139 3.91 10.37 8.14
C ALA A 139 4.02 11.30 6.91
N PHE A 140 2.90 11.69 6.31
CA PHE A 140 2.90 12.61 5.17
C PHE A 140 3.37 14.01 5.57
N ASP A 141 2.89 14.54 6.69
CA ASP A 141 3.29 15.88 7.16
C ASP A 141 4.79 15.98 7.43
N THR A 142 5.39 14.87 7.89
CA THR A 142 6.81 14.76 8.22
C THR A 142 7.70 14.58 6.99
N HIS A 143 7.27 13.77 6.02
CA HIS A 143 8.15 13.31 4.94
C HIS A 143 7.79 13.83 3.55
N CYS A 144 6.56 14.28 3.32
CA CYS A 144 6.13 14.88 2.06
C CYS A 144 6.33 16.40 2.09
N SER A 145 6.50 17.00 0.91
CA SER A 145 6.73 18.45 0.73
C SER A 145 5.51 19.16 0.17
#